data_AF-F6YJR8-F1
#
_entry.id   AF-F6YJR8-F1
#
_cell.length_a   1.000
_cell.length_b   1.000
_cell.length_c   1.000
_cell.angle_alpha   90.00
_cell.angle_beta   90.00
_cell.angle_gamma   90.00
#
_symmetry.space_group_name_H-M   'P 1'
#
loop_
_entity.id
_entity.type
_entity.pdbx_description
1 polymer ?
#
loop_
_entity_poly.entity_id
_entity_poly.type
_entity_poly.pdbx_seq_one_letter_code
_entity_poly.pdbx_strand_id
1 'polypeptide(L)'
;MALLAGSLLGPTSRSAALLGGRWLQPRAWLGFPDAWGLPTPQKARGKTRGNEYQPSNIKRKNKHGWVRRLSTPAGVQVILRRMLKGRKSLSH
;
A
#
# COMPACT_ATOMS: atom_id res chain seq x y z
N MET A 1 51.58 12.50 -4.04
CA MET A 1 51.81 12.91 -5.44
C MET A 1 51.32 11.82 -6.37
N ALA A 2 50.10 11.95 -6.86
CA ALA A 2 49.60 11.37 -8.12
C ALA A 2 48.09 11.66 -8.16
N LEU A 3 47.77 12.82 -8.74
CA LEU A 3 46.47 13.10 -9.32
C LEU A 3 46.23 12.10 -10.47
N LEU A 4 44.98 11.76 -10.77
CA LEU A 4 44.43 11.90 -12.11
C LEU A 4 42.94 11.52 -12.09
N ALA A 5 42.12 12.53 -12.36
CA ALA A 5 40.70 12.46 -12.58
C ALA A 5 40.41 11.74 -13.90
N GLY A 6 39.44 10.82 -13.89
CA GLY A 6 38.90 10.16 -15.08
C GLY A 6 37.47 10.62 -15.34
N SER A 7 37.31 11.83 -15.88
CA SER A 7 36.06 12.30 -16.48
C SER A 7 36.11 12.05 -17.98
N LEU A 8 35.44 10.98 -18.44
CA LEU A 8 35.16 10.76 -19.87
C LEU A 8 33.73 11.20 -20.17
N LEU A 9 33.64 12.42 -20.69
CA LEU A 9 32.52 12.93 -21.46
C LEU A 9 32.28 12.03 -22.68
N GLY A 10 31.03 11.65 -22.90
CA GLY A 10 30.59 11.11 -24.18
C GLY A 10 29.19 11.61 -24.49
N PRO A 11 29.02 12.65 -25.34
CA PRO A 11 27.72 12.98 -25.89
C PRO A 11 27.51 12.08 -27.10
N THR A 12 26.80 10.96 -26.93
CA THR A 12 26.27 10.25 -28.10
C THR A 12 25.03 10.98 -28.57
N SER A 13 25.24 11.81 -29.58
CA SER A 13 24.23 12.31 -30.49
C SER A 13 23.37 11.14 -31.00
N ARG A 14 22.09 11.12 -30.64
CA ARG A 14 21.08 10.46 -31.46
C ARG A 14 20.44 11.50 -32.34
N SER A 15 20.97 11.57 -33.57
CA SER A 15 20.46 12.39 -34.66
C SER A 15 18.99 12.09 -34.95
N ALA A 16 18.33 13.16 -35.35
CA ALA A 16 16.97 13.26 -35.85
C ALA A 16 16.71 12.45 -37.13
N ALA A 17 15.44 12.50 -37.53
CA ALA A 17 14.77 11.82 -38.65
C ALA A 17 14.29 10.41 -38.25
N LEU A 18 13.00 10.09 -38.32
CA LEU A 18 12.16 10.33 -39.48
C LEU A 18 10.73 10.69 -39.08
N LEU A 19 10.25 11.74 -39.73
CA LEU A 19 8.84 12.02 -39.98
C LEU A 19 8.18 10.76 -40.58
N GLY A 20 7.51 9.99 -39.73
CA GLY A 20 6.77 8.79 -40.13
C GLY A 20 5.34 8.89 -39.64
N GLY A 21 4.47 9.40 -40.49
CA GLY A 21 3.02 9.17 -40.43
C GLY A 21 2.36 9.52 -39.10
N ARG A 22 2.05 10.82 -38.92
CA ARG A 22 0.91 11.23 -38.11
C ARG A 22 -0.35 10.78 -38.85
N TRP A 23 -0.55 9.46 -38.94
CA TRP A 23 -1.84 8.88 -39.28
C TRP A 23 -2.82 9.48 -38.30
N LEU A 24 -3.80 10.16 -38.86
CA LEU A 24 -4.99 10.64 -38.18
C LEU A 24 -5.41 9.61 -37.12
N GLN A 25 -5.03 9.83 -35.86
CA GLN A 25 -5.75 9.19 -34.78
C GLN A 25 -7.14 9.81 -34.88
N PRO A 26 -8.20 9.02 -35.11
CA PRO A 26 -9.55 9.54 -35.05
C PRO A 26 -9.70 10.15 -33.66
N ARG A 27 -9.81 11.48 -33.69
CA ARG A 27 -10.18 12.35 -32.60
C ARG A 27 -11.30 11.66 -31.83
N ALA A 28 -11.01 11.39 -30.56
CA ALA A 28 -11.95 11.14 -29.48
C ALA A 28 -13.27 10.52 -29.92
N TRP A 29 -13.37 9.19 -29.79
CA TRP A 29 -14.63 8.60 -29.34
C TRP A 29 -14.90 9.17 -27.94
N LEU A 30 -15.39 10.41 -27.88
CA LEU A 30 -16.15 10.93 -26.75
C LEU A 30 -17.23 9.89 -26.52
N GLY A 31 -17.12 9.21 -25.37
CA GLY A 31 -18.02 8.12 -25.00
C GLY A 31 -19.44 8.50 -25.33
N PHE A 32 -20.13 7.58 -25.99
CA PHE A 32 -21.54 7.69 -26.32
C PHE A 32 -22.27 8.35 -25.14
N PRO A 33 -22.86 9.54 -25.32
CA PRO A 33 -23.86 9.98 -24.37
C PRO A 33 -24.95 8.93 -24.36
N ASP A 34 -25.51 8.65 -23.19
CA ASP A 34 -26.81 8.00 -23.12
C ASP A 34 -27.79 8.75 -24.04
N ALA A 35 -28.92 8.13 -24.36
CA ALA A 35 -29.93 8.64 -25.30
C ALA A 35 -30.42 10.10 -25.06
N TRP A 36 -30.03 10.75 -23.96
CA TRP A 36 -30.39 12.11 -23.57
C TRP A 36 -29.21 13.05 -23.24
N GLY A 37 -27.95 12.68 -23.52
CA GLY A 37 -26.82 13.62 -23.32
C GLY A 37 -26.46 13.90 -21.86
N LEU A 38 -27.02 13.15 -20.91
CA LEU A 38 -26.75 13.30 -19.48
C LEU A 38 -25.51 12.47 -19.09
N PRO A 39 -24.54 13.00 -18.34
CA PRO A 39 -23.43 12.20 -17.86
C PRO A 39 -23.94 11.14 -16.86
N THR A 40 -23.78 9.85 -17.20
CA THR A 40 -24.04 8.78 -16.22
C THR A 40 -23.19 9.01 -14.98
N PRO A 41 -23.77 9.04 -13.76
CA PRO A 41 -22.95 9.00 -12.55
C PRO A 41 -22.21 7.65 -12.51
N GLN A 42 -20.88 7.69 -12.63
CA GLN A 42 -20.05 6.50 -12.48
C GLN A 42 -20.20 5.95 -11.05
N LYS A 43 -20.48 4.65 -10.91
CA LYS A 43 -20.58 3.99 -9.60
C LYS A 43 -19.22 4.09 -8.90
N ALA A 44 -19.14 4.84 -7.79
CA ALA A 44 -17.94 4.92 -6.98
C ALA A 44 -17.63 3.54 -6.37
N ARG A 45 -16.46 2.98 -6.69
CA ARG A 45 -15.98 1.73 -6.08
C ARG A 45 -15.50 2.03 -4.65
N GLY A 46 -15.87 1.17 -3.69
CA GLY A 46 -15.42 1.31 -2.30
C GLY A 46 -13.89 1.17 -2.15
N LYS A 47 -13.32 1.77 -1.10
CA LYS A 47 -11.89 1.66 -0.78
C LYS A 47 -11.50 0.21 -0.47
N THR A 48 -10.30 -0.18 -0.89
CA THR A 48 -9.71 -1.49 -0.59
C THR A 48 -9.50 -1.64 0.92
N ARG A 49 -9.94 -2.78 1.49
CA ARG A 49 -9.66 -3.19 2.88
C ARG A 49 -8.26 -3.80 2.97
N GLY A 50 -7.69 -3.95 4.17
CA GLY A 50 -6.37 -4.57 4.38
C GLY A 50 -5.38 -3.74 5.20
N ASN A 51 -5.74 -2.51 5.60
CA ASN A 51 -4.91 -1.66 6.45
C ASN A 51 -5.41 -1.60 7.91
N GLU A 52 -6.18 -2.60 8.36
CA GLU A 52 -6.80 -2.63 9.69
C GLU A 52 -5.75 -2.65 10.81
N TYR A 53 -4.64 -3.36 10.56
CA TYR A 53 -3.52 -3.40 11.50
C TYR A 53 -2.59 -2.21 11.26
N GLN A 54 -2.63 -1.25 12.17
CA GLN A 54 -1.65 -0.18 12.27
C GLN A 54 -0.79 -0.40 13.52
N PRO A 55 0.51 -0.76 13.36
CA PRO A 55 1.34 -1.18 14.47
C PRO A 55 1.60 -0.02 15.43
N SER A 56 1.28 -0.22 16.70
CA SER A 56 1.64 0.70 17.77
C SER A 56 1.87 -0.08 19.06
N ASN A 57 3.09 0.04 19.61
CA ASN A 57 3.49 -0.74 20.78
C ASN A 57 2.68 -0.38 22.03
N ILE A 58 2.35 0.90 22.21
CA ILE A 58 1.52 1.39 23.31
C ILE A 58 0.14 0.72 23.28
N LYS A 59 -0.56 0.76 22.13
CA LYS A 59 -1.88 0.12 22.00
C LYS A 59 -1.77 -1.40 22.20
N ARG A 60 -0.74 -2.04 21.67
CA ARG A 60 -0.51 -3.49 21.79
C ARG A 60 -0.35 -3.90 23.26
N LYS A 61 0.52 -3.24 24.03
CA LYS A 61 0.76 -3.57 25.45
C LYS A 61 -0.42 -3.21 26.33
N ASN A 62 -1.11 -2.10 26.09
CA ASN A 62 -2.29 -1.72 26.88
C ASN A 62 -3.49 -2.64 26.62
N LYS A 63 -3.71 -3.08 25.36
CA LYS A 63 -4.85 -3.94 25.00
C LYS A 63 -4.59 -5.42 25.27
N HIS A 64 -3.36 -5.89 25.11
CA HIS A 64 -3.06 -7.32 25.11
C HIS A 64 -1.85 -7.73 25.97
N GLY A 65 -1.30 -6.82 26.76
CA GLY A 65 -0.20 -7.10 27.67
C GLY A 65 -0.63 -7.89 28.91
N TRP A 66 0.37 -8.38 29.64
CA TRP A 66 0.20 -9.22 30.83
C TRP A 66 -0.65 -8.56 31.92
N VAL A 67 -0.35 -7.30 32.26
CA VAL A 67 -1.06 -6.53 33.30
C VAL A 67 -2.57 -6.44 32.98
N ARG A 68 -2.91 -6.18 31.71
CA ARG A 68 -4.31 -6.12 31.24
C ARG A 68 -5.04 -7.46 31.39
N ARG A 69 -4.33 -8.59 31.26
CA ARG A 69 -4.91 -9.93 31.44
C ARG A 69 -5.18 -10.22 32.91
N LEU A 70 -4.26 -9.82 33.80
CA LEU A 70 -4.43 -10.05 35.23
C LEU A 70 -5.48 -9.12 35.87
N SER A 71 -5.79 -7.97 35.25
CA SER A 71 -6.76 -7.02 35.80
C SER A 71 -8.21 -7.51 35.78
N THR A 72 -8.53 -8.63 35.12
CA THR A 72 -9.89 -9.17 35.03
C THR A 72 -9.91 -10.69 35.23
N PRO A 73 -10.94 -11.26 35.87
CA PRO A 73 -11.01 -12.72 36.07
C PRO A 73 -11.05 -13.49 34.74
N ALA A 74 -11.77 -12.97 33.74
CA ALA A 74 -11.79 -13.57 32.40
C ALA A 74 -10.42 -13.53 31.72
N GLY A 75 -9.63 -12.47 31.94
CA GLY A 75 -8.27 -12.37 31.42
C GLY A 75 -7.33 -13.38 32.07
N VAL A 76 -7.45 -13.63 33.37
CA VAL A 76 -6.71 -14.68 34.08
C VAL A 76 -7.05 -16.07 33.51
N GLN A 77 -8.34 -16.36 33.27
CA GLN A 77 -8.76 -17.62 32.64
C GLN A 77 -8.18 -17.82 31.23
N VAL A 78 -7.98 -16.73 30.46
CA VAL A 78 -7.28 -16.82 29.16
C VAL A 78 -5.83 -17.28 29.34
N ILE A 79 -5.13 -16.75 30.35
CA ILE A 79 -3.75 -17.16 30.64
C ILE A 79 -3.69 -18.63 31.07
N LEU A 80 -4.56 -19.06 31.99
CA LEU A 80 -4.63 -20.45 32.44
C LEU A 80 -4.86 -21.42 31.27
N ARG A 81 -5.80 -21.11 30.38
CA ARG A 81 -6.04 -21.93 29.17
C ARG A 81 -4.83 -21.98 28.24
N ARG A 82 -4.06 -20.88 28.13
CA ARG A 82 -2.84 -20.83 27.31
C ARG A 82 -1.69 -21.60 27.93
N MET A 83 -1.56 -21.59 29.27
CA MET A 83 -0.62 -22.41 30.02
C MET A 83 -0.94 -23.90 29.86
N LEU A 84 -2.21 -24.29 30.06
CA LEU A 84 -2.66 -25.67 29.88
C LEU A 84 -2.39 -26.18 28.46
N LYS A 85 -2.55 -25.33 27.44
CA LYS A 85 -2.23 -25.67 26.05
C LYS A 85 -0.72 -25.69 25.75
N GLY A 86 0.13 -25.19 26.65
CA GLY A 86 1.58 -25.13 26.43
C GLY A 86 2.01 -24.09 25.40
N ARG A 87 1.33 -22.93 25.30
CA ARG A 87 1.75 -21.86 24.37
C ARG A 87 3.07 -21.22 24.85
N LYS A 88 4.06 -21.12 23.95
CA LYS A 88 5.37 -20.48 24.23
C LYS A 88 5.26 -19.05 24.77
N SER A 89 4.35 -18.24 24.22
CA SER A 89 4.01 -16.92 24.72
C SER A 89 2.61 -16.93 25.30
N LEU A 90 2.42 -16.34 26.48
CA LEU A 90 1.11 -16.29 27.17
C LEU A 90 0.37 -14.98 26.92
N SER A 91 1.08 -13.86 26.81
CA SER A 91 0.55 -12.53 26.46
C SER A 91 1.53 -11.79 25.55
N HIS A 92 1.16 -10.60 25.07
CA HIS A 92 2.02 -9.73 24.28
C HIS A 92 3.07 -8.96 25.08
#